data_AF-A0A352J5J7-F1
#
_entry.id   AF-A0A352J5J7-F1
#
_cell.length_a   1.000
_cell.length_b   1.000
_cell.length_c   1.000
_cell.angle_alpha   90.00
_cell.angle_beta   90.00
_cell.angle_gamma   90.00
#
_symmetry.space_group_name_H-M   'P 1'
#
loop_
_entity.id
_entity.type
_entity.pdbx_description
1 polymer ?
#
loop_
_entity_poly.entity_id
_entity_poly.type
_entity_poly.pdbx_seq_one_letter_code
_entity_poly.pdbx_strand_id
1 'polypeptide(L)'
;VPLAVENAGDLLGRPYDYAYEEGNDAYYCSELVRFSYLDSLRNPIFPAVSMTFKNKETGETEAYWEKHFAGLQLEIPEGKSGTNPVDMSKSPIIDIVHKYY
;
A
#
# COMPACT_ATOMS: atom_id res chain seq x y z
N VAL A 1 -13.18 14.20 1.17
CA VAL A 1 -12.27 13.73 0.08
C VAL A 1 -13.05 13.61 -1.23
N PRO A 2 -13.61 14.72 -1.78
CA PRO A 2 -14.52 14.64 -2.93
C PRO A 2 -13.83 14.23 -4.23
N LEU A 3 -12.53 14.50 -4.38
CA LEU A 3 -11.76 14.20 -5.60
C LEU A 3 -11.20 12.76 -5.64
N ALA A 4 -11.53 11.91 -4.67
CA ALA A 4 -10.90 10.59 -4.57
C ALA A 4 -11.15 9.70 -5.80
N VAL A 5 -12.35 9.79 -6.40
CA VAL A 5 -12.69 9.05 -7.61
C VAL A 5 -11.95 9.59 -8.84
N GLU A 6 -11.81 10.91 -8.96
CA GLU A 6 -11.06 11.56 -10.05
C GLU A 6 -9.57 11.21 -9.96
N ASN A 7 -8.97 11.35 -8.78
CA ASN A 7 -7.58 10.97 -8.53
C ASN A 7 -7.34 9.49 -8.87
N ALA A 8 -8.25 8.58 -8.50
CA ALA A 8 -8.15 7.16 -8.86
C ALA A 8 -8.23 6.95 -10.38
N GLY A 9 -9.07 7.74 -11.06
CA GLY A 9 -9.23 7.73 -12.51
C GLY A 9 -7.94 8.11 -13.25
N ASP A 10 -7.19 9.09 -12.74
CA ASP A 10 -5.90 9.53 -13.31
C ASP A 10 -4.82 8.44 -13.27
N LEU A 11 -4.99 7.44 -12.41
CA LEU A 11 -4.07 6.30 -12.25
C LEU A 11 -4.48 5.08 -13.10
N LEU A 12 -5.57 5.16 -13.87
CA LEU A 12 -6.00 4.06 -14.73
C LEU A 12 -4.97 3.78 -15.84
N GLY A 13 -4.74 2.49 -16.08
CA GLY A 13 -3.78 2.01 -17.08
C GLY A 13 -2.32 2.00 -16.60
N ARG A 14 -2.03 2.47 -15.39
CA ARG A 14 -0.71 2.33 -14.77
C ARG A 14 -0.43 0.86 -14.44
N PRO A 15 0.84 0.41 -14.54
CA PRO A 15 1.21 -0.94 -14.18
C PRO A 15 1.00 -1.20 -12.68
N TYR A 16 0.87 -2.49 -12.34
CA TYR A 16 0.86 -2.91 -10.95
C TYR A 16 2.29 -2.83 -10.37
N ASP A 17 2.43 -2.26 -9.19
CA ASP A 17 3.72 -2.20 -8.51
C ASP A 17 4.02 -3.53 -7.79
N TYR A 18 4.91 -4.32 -8.38
CA TYR A 18 5.42 -5.55 -7.78
C TYR A 18 6.65 -5.32 -6.91
N ALA A 19 7.27 -4.13 -6.97
CA ALA A 19 8.38 -3.76 -6.10
C ALA A 19 7.90 -3.27 -4.73
N TYR A 20 6.62 -2.89 -4.61
CA TYR A 20 6.04 -2.31 -3.40
C TYR A 20 6.85 -1.10 -2.92
N GLU A 21 7.31 -0.26 -3.85
CA GLU A 21 8.11 0.93 -3.58
C GLU A 21 7.34 2.17 -3.99
N GLU A 22 6.97 3.00 -3.01
CA GLU A 22 6.31 4.27 -3.32
C GLU A 22 7.25 5.19 -4.13
N GLY A 23 6.69 5.87 -5.14
CA GLY A 23 7.39 6.89 -5.92
C GLY A 23 7.82 6.45 -7.32
N ASN A 24 7.54 5.20 -7.70
CA ASN A 24 7.49 4.82 -9.10
C ASN A 24 6.10 5.14 -9.71
N ASP A 25 5.97 5.04 -11.04
CA ASP A 25 4.70 5.27 -11.76
C ASP A 25 3.92 3.95 -11.94
N ALA A 26 3.93 3.12 -10.89
CA ALA A 26 3.18 1.88 -10.75
C ALA A 26 2.49 1.91 -9.38
N TYR A 27 1.38 1.17 -9.23
CA TYR A 27 0.60 1.23 -7.99
C TYR A 27 0.12 -0.15 -7.56
N TYR A 28 0.41 -0.54 -6.31
CA TYR A 28 -0.23 -1.70 -5.69
C TYR A 28 -1.51 -1.30 -4.96
N CYS A 29 -2.25 -2.31 -4.46
CA CYS A 29 -3.64 -2.14 -4.02
C CYS A 29 -3.87 -1.02 -2.98
N SER A 30 -3.16 -1.02 -1.85
CA SER A 30 -3.35 0.00 -0.81
C SER A 30 -2.65 1.32 -1.13
N GLU A 31 -1.63 1.31 -1.97
CA GLU A 31 -0.95 2.53 -2.44
C GLU A 31 -1.87 3.33 -3.38
N LEU A 32 -2.59 2.66 -4.28
CA LEU A 32 -3.59 3.31 -5.12
C LEU A 32 -4.66 4.00 -4.25
N VAL A 33 -5.13 3.34 -3.18
CA VAL A 33 -6.08 3.94 -2.23
C VAL A 33 -5.45 5.15 -1.54
N ARG A 34 -4.21 5.04 -1.08
CA ARG A 34 -3.46 6.16 -0.46
C ARG A 34 -3.42 7.38 -1.36
N PHE A 35 -3.02 7.21 -2.63
CA PHE A 35 -2.88 8.33 -3.57
C PHE A 35 -4.21 8.83 -4.15
N SER A 36 -5.28 8.04 -4.03
CA SER A 36 -6.63 8.48 -4.37
C SER A 36 -7.19 9.42 -3.29
N TYR A 37 -6.99 9.10 -2.01
CA TYR A 37 -7.60 9.82 -0.90
C TYR A 37 -6.67 10.92 -0.33
N LEU A 38 -6.76 12.11 -0.93
CA LEU A 38 -5.96 13.28 -0.56
C LEU A 38 -6.78 14.39 0.13
N ASP A 39 -6.19 15.08 1.09
CA ASP A 39 -6.77 16.27 1.73
C ASP A 39 -6.81 17.49 0.77
N SER A 40 -7.31 18.63 1.25
CA SER A 40 -7.38 19.88 0.45
C SER A 40 -6.02 20.45 0.05
N LEU A 41 -4.95 20.00 0.70
CA LEU A 41 -3.56 20.39 0.42
C LEU A 41 -2.81 19.31 -0.38
N ARG A 42 -3.52 18.32 -0.93
CA ARG A 42 -2.98 17.20 -1.71
C ARG A 42 -2.13 16.20 -0.89
N ASN A 43 -2.25 16.19 0.44
CA ASN A 43 -1.56 15.19 1.26
C ASN A 43 -2.41 13.91 1.40
N PRO A 44 -1.80 12.71 1.38
CA PRO A 44 -2.52 11.47 1.68
C PRO A 44 -3.12 11.49 3.09
N ILE A 45 -4.41 11.18 3.21
CA ILE A 45 -5.08 11.09 4.52
C ILE A 45 -4.71 9.81 5.28
N PHE A 46 -4.31 8.77 4.53
CA PHE A 46 -3.71 7.58 5.10
C PHE A 46 -2.20 7.83 5.22
N PRO A 47 -1.60 7.73 6.42
CA PRO A 47 -0.16 7.88 6.59
C PRO A 47 0.60 6.68 6.05
N ALA A 48 1.86 6.88 5.65
CA ALA A 48 2.71 5.78 5.26
C ALA A 48 3.20 5.07 6.52
N VAL A 49 3.43 3.78 6.40
CA VAL A 49 3.95 2.93 7.48
C VAL A 49 5.26 2.31 7.05
N SER A 50 6.07 1.91 8.04
CA SER A 50 7.24 1.08 7.79
C SER A 50 6.74 -0.33 7.46
N MET A 51 6.92 -0.75 6.21
CA MET A 51 6.44 -2.05 5.77
C MET A 51 7.29 -3.17 6.36
N THR A 52 6.66 -4.32 6.59
CA THR A 52 7.34 -5.54 6.96
C THR A 52 6.84 -6.70 6.12
N PHE A 53 7.79 -7.50 5.64
CA PHE A 53 7.56 -8.73 4.89
C PHE A 53 7.84 -9.97 5.76
N LYS A 54 8.08 -9.73 7.05
CA LYS A 54 8.33 -10.75 8.05
C LYS A 54 7.03 -11.29 8.62
N ASN A 55 7.02 -12.58 8.86
CA ASN A 55 5.97 -13.21 9.61
C ASN A 55 5.98 -12.69 11.05
N LYS A 56 4.81 -12.34 11.58
CA LYS A 56 4.68 -11.72 12.91
C LYS A 56 4.99 -12.68 14.06
N GLU A 57 4.84 -13.98 13.84
CA GLU A 57 5.08 -15.01 14.87
C GLU A 57 6.54 -15.44 14.90
N THR A 58 7.17 -15.62 13.74
CA THR A 58 8.55 -16.11 13.65
C THR A 58 9.58 -14.97 13.57
N GLY A 59 9.18 -13.79 13.10
CA GLY A 59 10.09 -12.67 12.84
C GLY A 59 10.99 -12.87 11.61
N GLU A 60 10.80 -13.95 10.87
CA GLU A 60 11.55 -14.27 9.65
C GLU A 60 10.77 -13.86 8.41
N THR A 61 11.50 -13.56 7.33
CA THR A 61 10.87 -13.28 6.04
C THR A 61 10.33 -14.57 5.43
N GLU A 62 9.09 -14.54 4.94
CA GLU A 62 8.51 -15.72 4.32
C GLU A 62 9.18 -16.02 2.96
N ALA A 63 9.40 -17.31 2.67
CA ALA A 63 10.08 -17.76 1.45
C ALA A 63 9.41 -17.26 0.15
N TYR A 64 8.11 -16.98 0.19
CA TYR A 64 7.40 -16.33 -0.92
C TYR A 64 8.02 -14.98 -1.28
N TRP A 65 8.25 -14.12 -0.28
CA TRP A 65 8.80 -12.78 -0.50
C TRP A 65 10.25 -12.83 -0.96
N GLU A 66 11.06 -13.72 -0.37
CA GLU A 66 12.43 -13.93 -0.83
C GLU A 66 12.48 -14.30 -2.31
N LYS A 67 11.66 -15.26 -2.74
CA LYS A 67 11.57 -15.67 -4.14
C LYS A 67 11.02 -14.56 -5.04
N HIS A 68 10.00 -13.84 -4.59
CA HIS A 68 9.37 -12.75 -5.34
C HIS A 68 10.39 -11.65 -5.67
N PHE A 69 11.08 -11.12 -4.66
CA PHE A 69 12.03 -10.04 -4.83
C PHE A 69 13.32 -10.49 -5.54
N ALA A 70 13.79 -11.72 -5.31
CA ALA A 70 14.87 -12.30 -6.09
C ALA A 70 14.54 -12.41 -7.59
N GLY A 71 13.30 -12.78 -7.94
CA GLY A 71 12.82 -12.81 -9.32
C GLY A 71 12.79 -11.45 -10.00
N LEU A 72 12.60 -10.38 -9.22
CA LEU A 72 12.66 -8.98 -9.69
C LEU A 72 14.08 -8.41 -9.68
N GLN A 73 15.07 -9.15 -9.16
CA GLN A 73 16.43 -8.65 -8.90
C GLN A 73 16.45 -7.42 -7.98
N LEU A 74 15.54 -7.40 -7.01
CA LEU A 74 15.40 -6.34 -6.01
C LEU A 74 15.64 -6.89 -4.61
N GLU A 75 16.05 -6.02 -3.70
CA GLU A 75 16.03 -6.31 -2.27
C GLU A 75 14.60 -6.23 -1.74
N ILE A 76 14.32 -7.01 -0.69
CA ILE A 76 13.05 -6.91 0.03
C ILE A 76 13.01 -5.53 0.70
N PRO A 77 11.98 -4.69 0.46
CA PRO A 77 11.92 -3.33 0.98
C PRO A 77 11.50 -3.29 2.45
N GLU A 78 12.13 -4.12 3.28
CA GLU A 78 11.90 -4.19 4.71
C GLU A 78 12.20 -2.84 5.37
N GLY A 79 11.24 -2.36 6.15
CA GLY A 79 11.34 -1.08 6.85
C GLY A 79 11.10 0.15 5.99
N LYS A 80 10.99 0.02 4.66
CA LYS A 80 10.71 1.14 3.75
C LYS A 80 9.29 1.69 3.96
N SER A 81 9.12 2.95 3.56
CA SER A 81 7.82 3.62 3.57
C SER A 81 6.87 2.96 2.58
N GLY A 82 5.64 2.69 3.00
CA GLY A 82 4.60 2.16 2.14
C GLY A 82 3.26 2.05 2.87
N THR A 83 2.41 1.14 2.41
CA THR A 83 1.09 0.87 2.99
C THR A 83 0.79 -0.62 2.96
N ASN A 84 -0.13 -1.06 3.80
CA ASN A 84 -0.75 -2.37 3.62
C ASN A 84 -2.25 -2.31 3.95
N PRO A 85 -3.08 -3.18 3.35
CA PRO A 85 -4.53 -3.16 3.56
C PRO A 85 -4.95 -3.37 5.01
N VAL A 86 -4.20 -4.20 5.76
CA VAL A 86 -4.54 -4.56 7.14
C VAL A 86 -4.42 -3.34 8.05
N ASP A 87 -3.32 -2.60 7.98
CA ASP A 87 -3.10 -1.41 8.79
C ASP A 87 -4.01 -0.27 8.34
N MET A 88 -4.21 -0.09 7.03
CA MET A 88 -5.15 0.90 6.50
C MET A 88 -6.58 0.66 7.00
N SER A 89 -7.03 -0.60 7.04
CA SER A 89 -8.38 -0.96 7.53
C SER A 89 -8.64 -0.66 9.01
N LYS A 90 -7.57 -0.50 9.81
CA LYS A 90 -7.64 -0.17 11.24
C LYS A 90 -7.54 1.33 11.51
N SER A 91 -7.40 2.14 10.47
CA SER A 91 -7.23 3.58 10.60
C SER A 91 -8.41 4.22 11.34
N PRO A 92 -8.16 5.15 12.29
CA PRO A 92 -9.22 5.80 13.07
C PRO A 92 -10.10 6.74 12.24
N ILE A 93 -9.72 7.02 10.99
CA ILE A 93 -10.52 7.82 10.05
C ILE A 93 -11.51 6.97 9.23
N ILE A 94 -11.61 5.67 9.50
CA ILE A 94 -12.55 4.75 8.85
C ILE A 94 -13.64 4.35 9.84
N ASP A 95 -14.90 4.54 9.42
CA ASP A 95 -16.05 3.92 10.06
C ASP A 95 -16.46 2.65 9.30
N ILE A 96 -16.54 1.52 10.01
CA ILE A 96 -17.01 0.26 9.41
C ILE A 96 -18.54 0.29 9.31
N VAL A 97 -19.04 0.37 8.08
CA VAL A 97 -20.49 0.43 7.83
C VAL A 97 -21.15 -0.95 7.70
N HIS A 98 -20.42 -1.98 7.26
CA HIS A 98 -20.95 -3.34 7.05
C HIS A 98 -19.89 -4.40 7.38
N LYS A 99 -20.32 -5.56 7.92
CA LYS A 99 -19.49 -6.76 8.10
C LYS A 99 -20.32 -7.99 7.71
N TYR A 100 -19.74 -8.86 6.88
CA TYR A 100 -20.36 -10.13 6.48
C TYR A 100 -19.68 -11.26 7.25
N TYR A 101 -20.46 -12.20 7.76
CA TYR A 101 -20.02 -13.37 8.53
C TYR A 101 -20.52 -14.65 7.88
#